data_AF-A0A930QQ49-F1
#
_entry.id   AF-A0A930QQ49-F1
#
_cell.length_a   1.000
_cell.length_b   1.000
_cell.length_c   1.000
_cell.angle_alpha   90.00
_cell.angle_beta   90.00
_cell.angle_gamma   90.00
#
_symmetry.space_group_name_H-M   'P 1'
#
loop_
_entity.id
_entity.type
_entity.pdbx_description
1 polymer ?
#
loop_
_entity_poly.entity_id
_entity_poly.type
_entity_poly.pdbx_seq_one_letter_code
_entity_poly.pdbx_strand_id
1 'polypeptide(L)' 'YRCGNVVREDVLTRHPELSTALLSLEGSISDEEMAAMNHAVESEGREPRAVAEEFLRKKGILN' A
#
# COMPACT_ATOMS: atom_id res chain seq x y z
N TYR A 1 0.77 -15.40 5.49
CA TYR A 1 -0.22 -14.36 5.88
C TYR A 1 -0.62 -13.64 4.60
N ARG A 2 -1.89 -13.23 4.41
CA ARG A 2 -2.30 -12.37 3.29
C ARG A 2 -2.64 -10.99 3.83
N CYS A 3 -2.04 -9.95 3.28
CA CYS A 3 -2.42 -8.57 3.58
C CYS A 3 -3.69 -8.18 2.81
N GLY A 4 -4.51 -7.32 3.41
CA GLY A 4 -5.72 -6.82 2.77
C GLY A 4 -6.16 -5.49 3.38
N ASN A 5 -6.85 -4.68 2.58
CA ASN A 5 -7.44 -3.43 3.01
C ASN A 5 -8.75 -3.71 3.76
N VAL A 6 -8.93 -3.11 4.94
CA VAL A 6 -10.19 -3.19 5.70
C VAL A 6 -10.71 -1.77 5.91
N VAL A 7 -11.90 -1.48 5.39
CA VAL A 7 -12.53 -0.16 5.46
C VAL A 7 -13.96 -0.31 5.98
N ARG A 8 -14.42 0.68 6.75
CA ARG A 8 -15.81 0.71 7.21
C ARG A 8 -16.74 1.02 6.04
N GLU A 9 -17.88 0.34 6.02
CA GLU A 9 -18.90 0.49 4.97
C GLU A 9 -19.45 1.93 4.88
N ASP A 10 -19.61 2.61 6.02
CA ASP A 10 -20.09 4.00 6.04
C ASP A 10 -19.11 4.97 5.38
N VAL A 11 -17.81 4.73 5.49
CA VAL A 11 -16.76 5.50 4.82
C VAL A 11 -16.78 5.24 3.32
N LEU A 12 -16.85 3.97 2.90
CA LEU A 12 -16.94 3.61 1.47
C LEU A 12 -18.20 4.20 0.80
N THR A 13 -19.31 4.27 1.54
CA THR A 13 -20.56 4.86 1.02
C THR A 13 -20.43 6.37 0.81
N ARG A 14 -19.75 7.08 1.73
CA ARG A 14 -19.51 8.53 1.61
C ARG A 14 -18.40 8.87 0.61
N HIS A 15 -17.48 7.96 0.40
CA HIS A 15 -16.28 8.13 -0.42
C HIS A 15 -16.07 6.93 -1.37
N PRO A 16 -16.93 6.76 -2.39
CA PRO A 16 -16.83 5.65 -3.34
C PRO A 16 -15.50 5.63 -4.11
N GLU A 17 -14.84 6.79 -4.26
CA GLU A 17 -13.51 6.92 -4.87
C GLU A 17 -12.41 6.11 -4.15
N LEU A 18 -12.58 5.86 -2.85
CA LEU A 18 -11.66 5.02 -2.08
C LEU A 18 -11.68 3.57 -2.57
N SER A 19 -12.82 3.09 -3.04
CA SER A 19 -12.91 1.73 -3.59
C SER A 19 -11.96 1.55 -4.78
N THR A 20 -12.02 2.47 -5.75
CA THR A 20 -11.14 2.43 -6.92
C THR A 20 -9.66 2.53 -6.53
N ALA A 21 -9.32 3.45 -5.62
CA ALA A 21 -7.94 3.62 -5.17
C ALA A 21 -7.43 2.37 -4.42
N LEU A 22 -8.21 1.80 -3.51
CA LEU A 22 -7.82 0.64 -2.72
C LEU A 22 -7.76 -0.65 -3.54
N LEU A 23 -8.64 -0.81 -4.54
CA LEU A 23 -8.60 -1.93 -5.47
C LEU A 23 -7.35 -1.88 -6.35
N SER A 24 -6.82 -0.70 -6.69
CA SER A 24 -5.54 -0.61 -7.42
C SER A 24 -4.35 -1.17 -6.62
N LEU A 25 -4.47 -1.28 -5.30
CA LEU A 25 -3.46 -1.89 -4.43
C LEU A 25 -3.62 -3.42 -4.32
N GLU A 26 -4.77 -3.98 -4.70
CA GLU A 26 -5.03 -5.41 -4.56
C GLU A 26 -4.08 -6.23 -5.45
N GLY A 27 -3.36 -7.17 -4.85
CA GLY A 27 -2.37 -8.00 -5.56
C GLY A 27 -1.15 -7.23 -6.08
N SER A 28 -1.01 -5.94 -5.73
CA SER A 28 0.09 -5.10 -6.23
C SER A 28 1.42 -5.36 -5.50
N ILE A 29 1.38 -5.90 -4.27
CA ILE A 29 2.54 -6.16 -3.42
C ILE A 29 2.76 -7.67 -3.34
N SER A 30 3.92 -8.16 -3.80
CA SER A 30 4.34 -9.56 -3.55
C SER A 30 4.89 -9.74 -2.13
N ASP A 31 5.00 -10.99 -1.68
CA ASP A 31 5.60 -11.31 -0.37
C ASP A 31 7.06 -10.83 -0.28
N GLU A 32 7.83 -10.94 -1.37
CA GLU A 32 9.21 -10.44 -1.42
C GLU A 32 9.27 -8.91 -1.35
N GLU A 33 8.37 -8.21 -2.04
CA GLU A 33 8.30 -6.75 -2.01
C GLU A 33 7.92 -6.25 -0.61
N MET A 34 6.97 -6.90 0.06
CA MET A 34 6.60 -6.58 1.43
C MET A 34 7.77 -6.79 2.40
N ALA A 35 8.47 -7.93 2.28
CA ALA A 35 9.64 -8.22 3.12
C ALA A 35 10.76 -7.18 2.92
N ALA A 36 11.03 -6.78 1.68
CA ALA A 36 12.02 -5.77 1.36
C ALA A 36 11.65 -4.40 1.95
N MET A 37 10.38 -3.98 1.85
CA MET A 37 9.92 -2.72 2.44
C MET A 37 10.00 -2.72 3.96
N ASN A 38 9.63 -3.84 4.62
CA ASN A 38 9.76 -3.96 6.07
C ASN A 38 11.23 -3.89 6.51
N HIS A 39 12.15 -4.56 5.80
CA HIS A 39 13.58 -4.47 6.07
C HIS A 39 14.11 -3.04 5.95
N ALA A 40 13.71 -2.33 4.89
CA ALA A 40 14.11 -0.95 4.66
C ALA A 40 13.70 -0.01 5.82
N VAL A 41 12.55 -0.26 6.44
CA VAL A 41 12.08 0.54 7.58
C VAL A 41 12.74 0.09 8.88
N GLU A 42 12.67 -1.21 9.19
CA GLU A 42 13.06 -1.76 10.49
C GLU A 42 14.58 -1.83 10.68
N SER A 43 15.30 -2.29 9.66
CA SER A 43 16.75 -2.49 9.72
C SER A 43 17.53 -1.26 9.28
N GLU A 44 17.08 -0.59 8.22
CA GLU A 44 17.80 0.55 7.62
C GLU A 44 17.31 1.90 8.13
N GLY A 45 16.23 1.93 8.91
CA GLY A 45 15.69 3.16 9.52
C GLY A 45 15.09 4.13 8.50
N ARG A 46 14.74 3.67 7.29
CA ARG A 46 14.10 4.52 6.28
C ARG A 46 12.71 4.91 6.73
N GLU A 47 12.31 6.12 6.37
CA GLU A 47 11.00 6.65 6.73
C GLU A 47 9.88 5.87 5.99
N PRO A 48 8.88 5.32 6.71
CA PRO A 48 7.85 4.45 6.11
C PRO A 48 7.10 5.10 4.94
N ARG A 49 6.77 6.38 5.02
CA ARG A 49 6.08 7.09 3.93
C ARG A 49 6.99 7.21 2.70
N ALA A 50 8.27 7.48 2.84
CA ALA A 50 9.21 7.52 1.71
C ALA A 50 9.31 6.15 1.01
N VAL A 51 9.38 5.06 1.78
CA VAL A 51 9.38 3.69 1.24
C VAL A 51 8.07 3.39 0.49
N ALA A 52 6.93 3.77 1.08
CA ALA A 52 5.62 3.60 0.46
C ALA A 52 5.45 4.45 -0.82
N GLU A 53 5.87 5.72 -0.81
CA GLU A 53 5.81 6.60 -1.98
C GLU A 53 6.67 6.06 -3.13
N GLU A 54 7.89 5.57 -2.84
CA GLU A 54 8.75 4.94 -3.84
C GLU A 54 8.09 3.69 -4.45
N PHE A 55 7.51 2.83 -3.62
CA PHE A 55 6.78 1.64 -4.08
C PHE A 55 5.61 2.02 -5.00
N LEU A 56 4.76 2.96 -4.58
CA LEU A 56 3.58 3.37 -5.33
C LEU A 56 3.97 4.02 -6.67
N ARG A 57 5.06 4.80 -6.70
CA ARG A 57 5.62 5.37 -7.94
C ARG A 57 6.17 4.29 -8.86
N LYS A 58 6.91 3.32 -8.33
CA LYS A 58 7.43 2.18 -9.10
C LYS A 58 6.32 1.33 -9.74
N LYS A 59 5.18 1.19 -9.06
CA LYS A 59 4.00 0.48 -9.57
C LYS A 59 3.11 1.33 -10.49
N GLY A 60 3.42 2.62 -10.67
CA GLY A 60 2.61 3.55 -11.47
C GLY A 60 1.25 3.89 -10.85
N ILE A 61 1.08 3.64 -9.54
CA ILE A 61 -0.15 3.93 -8.79
C ILE A 61 -0.16 5.40 -8.34
N LEU A 62 1.03 5.94 -8.03
CA LEU A 62 1.23 7.32 -7.63
C LEU A 62 2.15 8.03 -8.63
N ASN A 63 1.69 9.16 -9.18
CA ASN A 63 2.45 9.98 -10.12
C ASN A 63 3.10 11.20 -9.44
#